data_AF-A0A9W3BPL5-F1
#
_entry.id   AF-A0A9W3BPL5-F1
#
_cell.length_a   1.000
_cell.length_b   1.000
_cell.length_c   1.000
_cell.angle_alpha   90.00
_cell.angle_beta   90.00
_cell.angle_gamma   90.00
#
_symmetry.space_group_name_H-M   'P 1'
#
loop_
_entity.id
_entity.type
_entity.pdbx_description
1 polymer ?
#
loop_
_entity_poly.entity_id
_entity_poly.type
_entity_poly.pdbx_seq_one_letter_code
_entity_poly.pdbx_strand_id
1 'polypeptide(L)'
;MFIFSKKGVHYTVAALVAFFTLAAIGNFQLFISKQTLNYWDAETSVSGAFVWDLILLLLFIAQHSIMATDWCKQKMSSLFCMTVSYRLTYVAATSFALMFMIFQWLSIPEAYLWFIDTQRHVLLWLFFLMFHALAWLMLALELVLVDLGEMIGVSQIVHYHTSLQPPLAEKMKLVKHIYSRMRHPGVVLLTIMLWIHPIMTLDRLLLACTLTSYMIGRHSFEETQYRFAEHYFKVKVKRPKSCFVTSYQLYQED
;
A
#
# COMPACT_ATOMS: atom_id res chain seq x y z
N MET A 1 -2.31 38.72 12.25
CA MET A 1 -3.27 37.64 12.53
C MET A 1 -3.62 36.99 11.19
N PHE A 2 -3.09 35.80 10.93
CA PHE A 2 -3.00 35.19 9.60
C PHE A 2 -4.38 34.87 9.01
N ILE A 3 -4.74 35.57 7.94
CA ILE A 3 -5.81 35.16 7.03
C ILE A 3 -5.21 34.09 6.11
N PHE A 4 -5.17 32.84 6.55
CA PHE A 4 -4.96 31.74 5.62
C PHE A 4 -6.21 31.65 4.73
N SER A 5 -6.10 32.08 3.48
CA SER A 5 -7.09 31.76 2.45
C SER A 5 -7.41 30.26 2.51
N LYS A 6 -8.68 29.85 2.33
CA LYS A 6 -9.09 28.43 2.29
C LYS A 6 -8.19 27.58 1.36
N LYS A 7 -7.64 28.21 0.31
CA LYS A 7 -6.64 27.60 -0.59
C LYS A 7 -5.34 27.25 0.14
N GLY A 8 -4.81 28.19 0.92
CA GLY A 8 -3.59 27.99 1.71
C GLY A 8 -3.72 26.86 2.72
N VAL A 9 -4.86 26.74 3.41
CA VAL A 9 -5.12 25.63 4.33
C VAL A 9 -5.05 24.28 3.62
N HIS A 10 -5.69 24.13 2.46
CA HIS A 10 -5.69 22.86 1.72
C HIS A 10 -4.28 22.46 1.28
N TYR A 11 -3.47 23.41 0.79
CA TYR A 11 -2.09 23.14 0.40
C TYR A 11 -1.20 22.77 1.60
N THR A 12 -1.35 23.48 2.72
CA THR A 12 -0.61 23.15 3.95
C THR A 12 -0.93 21.74 4.43
N VAL A 13 -2.21 21.37 4.48
CA VAL A 13 -2.62 20.01 4.87
C VAL A 13 -2.08 18.95 3.90
N ALA A 14 -2.15 19.22 2.59
CA ALA A 14 -1.60 18.33 1.57
C ALA A 14 -0.09 18.09 1.76
N ALA A 15 0.67 19.17 1.98
CA ALA A 15 2.11 19.11 2.21
C ALA A 15 2.45 18.35 3.51
N LEU A 16 1.69 18.57 4.59
CA LEU A 16 1.88 17.85 5.85
C LEU A 16 1.62 16.35 5.69
N VAL A 17 0.55 15.95 5.00
CA VAL A 17 0.27 14.54 4.73
C VAL A 17 1.32 13.92 3.82
N ALA A 18 1.80 14.64 2.81
CA ALA A 18 2.88 14.15 1.95
C ALA A 18 4.16 13.92 2.75
N PHE A 19 4.57 14.89 3.58
CA PHE A 19 5.73 14.75 4.46
C PHE A 19 5.57 13.58 5.44
N PHE A 20 4.42 13.47 6.09
CA PHE A 20 4.11 12.38 7.00
C PHE A 20 4.16 11.01 6.31
N THR A 21 3.68 10.92 5.08
CA THR A 21 3.72 9.68 4.27
C THR A 21 5.16 9.31 3.90
N LEU A 22 5.99 10.28 3.52
CA LEU A 22 7.41 10.04 3.28
C LEU A 22 8.14 9.57 4.54
N ALA A 23 7.82 10.17 5.70
CA ALA A 23 8.35 9.73 6.98
C ALA A 23 7.91 8.29 7.32
N ALA A 24 6.64 7.94 7.09
CA ALA A 24 6.13 6.58 7.30
C ALA A 24 6.85 5.55 6.40
N ILE A 25 7.01 5.86 5.10
CA ILE A 25 7.75 5.01 4.16
C ILE A 25 9.22 4.88 4.57
N GLY A 26 9.87 5.97 4.98
CA GLY A 26 11.26 5.93 5.46
C GLY A 26 11.44 5.08 6.71
N ASN A 27 10.51 5.17 7.67
CA ASN A 27 10.52 4.29 8.85
C ASN A 27 10.28 2.83 8.47
N PHE A 28 9.38 2.56 7.52
CA PHE A 28 9.14 1.22 7.01
C PHE A 28 10.37 0.64 6.28
N GLN A 29 11.08 1.47 5.51
CA GLN A 29 12.34 1.11 4.87
C GLN A 29 13.39 0.69 5.90
N LEU A 30 13.55 1.48 6.97
CA LEU A 30 14.47 1.15 8.06
C LEU A 30 14.02 -0.12 8.78
N PHE A 31 12.73 -0.23 9.10
CA PHE A 31 12.14 -1.39 9.77
C PHE A 31 12.41 -2.70 9.01
N ILE A 32 12.12 -2.75 7.71
CA ILE A 32 12.35 -3.96 6.90
C ILE A 32 13.84 -4.25 6.68
N SER A 33 14.67 -3.23 6.49
CA SER A 33 16.07 -3.41 6.06
C SER A 33 17.08 -3.47 7.21
N LYS A 34 16.63 -3.34 8.46
CA LYS A 34 17.48 -3.39 9.66
C LYS A 34 18.07 -4.79 9.86
N GLN A 35 19.37 -4.92 9.63
CA GLN A 35 20.16 -6.15 9.76
C GLN A 35 20.67 -6.43 11.19
N THR A 36 20.00 -5.91 12.22
CA THR A 36 20.39 -6.13 13.62
C THR A 36 19.19 -6.61 14.41
N LEU A 37 19.43 -7.49 15.38
CA LEU A 37 18.43 -7.85 16.38
C LEU A 37 18.04 -6.59 17.17
N ASN A 38 16.75 -6.44 17.44
CA ASN A 38 16.30 -5.48 18.43
C ASN A 38 16.50 -6.08 19.81
N TYR A 39 17.03 -5.30 20.75
CA TYR A 39 17.14 -5.74 22.14
C TYR A 39 15.73 -5.76 22.76
N TRP A 40 15.42 -6.84 23.45
CA TRP A 40 14.10 -7.18 23.98
C TRP A 40 13.89 -6.58 25.39
N ASP A 41 12.65 -6.22 25.71
CA ASP A 41 12.22 -5.92 27.08
C ASP A 41 11.75 -7.19 27.75
N ALA A 42 12.38 -7.53 28.88
CA ALA A 42 12.43 -8.89 29.40
C ALA A 42 11.14 -9.49 30.00
N GLU A 43 10.03 -8.81 29.79
CA GLU A 43 8.77 -9.07 30.48
C GLU A 43 7.69 -9.67 29.55
N THR A 44 7.90 -9.67 28.22
CA THR A 44 6.88 -10.09 27.26
C THR A 44 7.04 -11.55 26.81
N SER A 45 6.04 -12.40 27.09
CA SER A 45 6.03 -13.78 26.59
C SER A 45 6.07 -13.84 25.06
N VAL A 46 6.79 -14.81 24.49
CA VAL A 46 6.91 -15.03 23.02
C VAL A 46 5.54 -15.14 22.35
N SER A 47 4.61 -15.90 22.95
CA SER A 47 3.24 -16.04 22.43
C SER A 47 2.46 -14.73 22.49
N GLY A 48 2.66 -13.93 23.54
CA GLY A 48 2.02 -12.63 23.69
C GLY A 48 2.48 -11.65 22.62
N ALA A 49 3.80 -11.56 22.39
CA ALA A 49 4.38 -10.74 21.32
C ALA A 49 3.86 -11.18 19.94
N PHE A 50 3.83 -12.48 19.66
CA PHE A 50 3.35 -13.02 18.39
C PHE A 50 1.89 -12.65 18.10
N VAL A 51 1.00 -12.83 19.08
CA VAL A 51 -0.43 -12.48 18.93
C VAL A 51 -0.60 -10.97 18.78
N TRP A 52 0.17 -10.18 19.51
CA TRP A 52 0.13 -8.72 19.41
C TRP A 52 0.54 -8.22 18.03
N ASP A 53 1.68 -8.69 17.51
CA ASP A 53 2.15 -8.32 16.17
C ASP A 53 1.17 -8.78 15.08
N LEU A 54 0.55 -9.96 15.24
CA LEU A 54 -0.50 -10.43 14.34
C LEU A 54 -1.71 -9.47 14.34
N ILE A 55 -2.14 -8.99 15.51
CA ILE A 55 -3.23 -8.01 15.63
C ILE A 55 -2.84 -6.69 14.94
N LEU A 56 -1.61 -6.21 15.13
CA LEU A 56 -1.12 -4.99 14.48
C LEU A 56 -1.13 -5.12 12.95
N LEU A 57 -0.68 -6.27 12.42
CA LEU A 57 -0.71 -6.57 10.99
C LEU A 57 -2.13 -6.60 10.43
N LEU A 58 -3.03 -7.32 11.12
CA LEU A 58 -4.42 -7.42 10.70
C LEU A 58 -5.12 -6.06 10.76
N LEU A 59 -4.82 -5.23 11.75
CA LEU A 59 -5.36 -3.87 11.86
C LEU A 59 -4.90 -3.00 10.69
N PHE A 60 -3.61 -3.03 10.36
CA PHE A 60 -3.06 -2.32 9.21
C PHE A 60 -3.72 -2.78 7.90
N ILE A 61 -3.76 -4.10 7.66
CA ILE A 61 -4.37 -4.69 6.45
C ILE A 61 -5.85 -4.34 6.36
N ALA A 62 -6.59 -4.47 7.47
CA ALA A 62 -8.02 -4.17 7.51
C ALA A 62 -8.29 -2.69 7.23
N GLN A 63 -7.58 -1.77 7.89
CA GLN A 63 -7.72 -0.34 7.66
C GLN A 63 -7.43 0.00 6.19
N HIS A 64 -6.31 -0.48 5.65
CA HIS A 64 -5.89 -0.21 4.28
C HIS A 64 -6.89 -0.78 3.26
N SER A 65 -7.35 -2.01 3.47
CA SER A 65 -8.26 -2.70 2.54
C SER A 65 -9.67 -2.13 2.57
N ILE A 66 -10.22 -1.87 3.76
CA ILE A 66 -11.57 -1.33 3.91
C ILE A 66 -11.67 0.05 3.26
N MET A 67 -10.69 0.92 3.49
CA MET A 67 -10.68 2.25 2.86
C MET A 67 -10.31 2.22 1.38
N ALA A 68 -9.75 1.12 0.86
CA ALA A 68 -9.58 0.96 -0.57
C ALA A 68 -10.89 0.57 -1.30
N THR A 69 -11.94 0.17 -0.58
CA THR A 69 -13.22 -0.23 -1.19
C THR A 69 -14.03 0.97 -1.71
N ASP A 70 -14.75 0.75 -2.82
CA ASP A 70 -15.68 1.75 -3.36
C ASP A 70 -16.80 2.10 -2.37
N TRP A 71 -17.21 1.15 -1.52
CA TRP A 71 -18.21 1.38 -0.49
C TRP A 71 -17.75 2.44 0.52
N CYS A 72 -16.53 2.30 1.06
CA CYS A 72 -15.99 3.26 2.02
C CYS A 72 -15.82 4.64 1.37
N LYS A 73 -15.30 4.66 0.14
CA LYS A 73 -15.13 5.89 -0.65
C LYS A 73 -16.44 6.62 -0.87
N GLN A 74 -17.49 5.92 -1.29
CA GLN A 74 -18.81 6.51 -1.52
C GLN A 74 -19.41 7.03 -0.22
N LYS A 75 -19.41 6.22 0.84
CA LYS A 75 -19.98 6.59 2.14
C LYS A 75 -19.28 7.79 2.78
N MET A 76 -17.95 7.84 2.76
CA MET A 76 -17.20 8.99 3.30
C MET A 76 -17.36 10.23 2.43
N SER A 77 -17.41 10.07 1.10
CA SER A 77 -17.65 11.20 0.20
C SER A 77 -19.05 11.79 0.37
N SER A 78 -20.07 10.95 0.56
CA SER A 78 -21.46 11.40 0.73
C SER A 78 -21.72 11.97 2.13
N LEU A 79 -21.11 11.39 3.18
CA LEU A 79 -21.39 11.78 4.56
C LEU A 79 -20.57 13.01 5.01
N PHE A 80 -19.33 13.15 4.53
CA PHE A 80 -18.40 14.18 4.98
C PHE A 80 -18.00 15.18 3.87
N CYS A 81 -18.61 15.09 2.67
CA CYS A 81 -18.27 15.92 1.51
C CYS A 81 -16.77 15.89 1.13
N MET A 82 -16.08 14.77 1.41
CA MET A 82 -14.63 14.63 1.23
C MET A 82 -14.20 14.19 -0.17
N THR A 83 -15.01 14.40 -1.20
CA THR A 83 -14.76 13.83 -2.54
C THR A 83 -13.39 14.21 -3.11
N VAL A 84 -12.89 15.42 -2.79
CA VAL A 84 -11.57 15.93 -3.23
C VAL A 84 -10.44 15.51 -2.28
N SER A 85 -10.71 15.37 -0.98
CA SER A 85 -9.69 15.08 0.04
C SER A 85 -9.60 13.59 0.40
N TYR A 86 -10.51 12.75 -0.08
CA TYR A 86 -10.61 11.34 0.31
C TYR A 86 -9.30 10.59 0.09
N ARG A 87 -8.63 10.77 -1.06
CA ARG A 87 -7.34 10.13 -1.32
C ARG A 87 -6.28 10.57 -0.32
N LEU A 88 -6.23 11.86 -0.02
CA LEU A 88 -5.30 12.40 0.96
C LEU A 88 -5.57 11.81 2.36
N THR A 89 -6.85 11.71 2.75
CA THR A 89 -7.26 11.11 4.03
C THR A 89 -6.95 9.63 4.10
N TYR A 90 -7.21 8.89 3.01
CA TYR A 90 -6.87 7.48 2.89
C TYR A 90 -5.37 7.24 3.07
N VAL A 91 -4.54 8.03 2.38
CA VAL A 91 -3.08 7.93 2.47
C VAL A 91 -2.60 8.32 3.86
N ALA A 92 -3.13 9.40 4.45
CA ALA A 92 -2.79 9.81 5.81
C ALA A 92 -3.13 8.72 6.85
N ALA A 93 -4.34 8.13 6.76
CA ALA A 93 -4.78 7.06 7.66
C ALA A 93 -3.94 5.79 7.50
N THR A 94 -3.60 5.42 6.26
CA THR A 94 -2.73 4.27 5.97
C THR A 94 -1.31 4.49 6.50
N SER A 95 -0.74 5.67 6.29
CA SER A 95 0.57 6.05 6.82
C SER A 95 0.59 6.01 8.35
N PHE A 96 -0.50 6.45 8.99
CA PHE A 96 -0.64 6.39 10.44
C PHE A 96 -0.73 4.96 10.96
N ALA A 97 -1.58 4.12 10.35
CA ALA A 97 -1.69 2.70 10.71
C ALA A 97 -0.36 1.96 10.54
N LEU A 98 0.39 2.27 9.48
CA LEU A 98 1.72 1.73 9.24
C LEU A 98 2.72 2.16 10.33
N MET A 99 2.78 3.45 10.65
CA MET A 99 3.65 3.95 11.72
C MET A 99 3.28 3.37 13.08
N PHE A 100 1.98 3.27 13.39
CA PHE A 100 1.50 2.64 14.61
C PHE A 100 1.95 1.18 14.70
N MET A 101 1.81 0.40 13.63
CA MET A 101 2.30 -0.97 13.54
C MET A 101 3.82 -1.04 13.78
N ILE A 102 4.62 -0.18 13.14
CA ILE A 102 6.08 -0.18 13.31
C ILE A 102 6.50 0.20 14.74
N PHE A 103 5.86 1.20 15.34
CA PHE A 103 6.22 1.66 16.68
C PHE A 103 5.76 0.74 17.80
N GLN A 104 4.68 -0.02 17.59
CA GLN A 104 4.17 -0.97 18.56
C GLN A 104 4.68 -2.40 18.34
N TRP A 105 5.58 -2.59 17.36
CA TRP A 105 6.11 -3.89 16.98
C TRP A 105 6.99 -4.49 18.07
N LEU A 106 6.72 -5.75 18.44
CA LEU A 106 7.47 -6.46 19.48
C LEU A 106 8.43 -7.46 18.86
N SER A 107 9.74 -7.22 18.96
CA SER A 107 10.73 -8.15 18.41
C SER A 107 10.86 -9.42 19.26
N ILE A 108 10.96 -10.59 18.59
CA ILE A 108 11.12 -11.90 19.23
C ILE A 108 12.49 -12.46 18.86
N PRO A 109 13.59 -12.02 19.52
CA PRO A 109 14.95 -12.40 19.12
C PRO A 109 15.31 -13.85 19.46
N GLU A 110 14.61 -14.49 20.40
CA GLU A 110 14.91 -15.84 20.90
C GLU A 110 14.54 -16.94 19.90
N ALA A 111 13.58 -16.68 19.01
CA ALA A 111 13.10 -17.62 18.01
C ALA A 111 13.41 -17.11 16.61
N TYR A 112 14.33 -17.78 15.91
CA TYR A 112 14.69 -17.47 14.53
C TYR A 112 14.80 -18.73 13.68
N LEU A 113 14.41 -18.62 12.41
CA LEU A 113 14.52 -19.69 11.43
C LEU A 113 15.94 -19.78 10.85
N TRP A 114 16.56 -18.62 10.63
CA TRP A 114 17.98 -18.49 10.34
C TRP A 114 18.55 -17.20 10.91
N PHE A 115 19.85 -17.25 11.25
CA PHE A 115 20.61 -16.13 11.74
C PHE A 115 21.99 -16.13 11.06
N ILE A 116 22.23 -15.11 10.25
CA ILE A 116 23.53 -14.85 9.63
C ILE A 116 24.13 -13.63 10.32
N ASP A 117 25.22 -13.83 11.06
CA ASP A 117 25.93 -12.73 11.74
C ASP A 117 26.66 -11.86 10.70
N THR A 118 25.95 -10.87 10.18
CA THR A 118 26.50 -9.88 9.25
C THR A 118 27.45 -8.89 9.93
N GLN A 119 27.41 -8.75 11.27
CA GLN A 119 28.28 -7.80 11.97
C GLN A 119 29.75 -8.24 11.93
N ARG A 120 30.01 -9.55 11.91
CA ARG A 120 31.36 -10.12 11.79
C ARG A 120 31.87 -10.20 10.35
N HIS A 121 30.99 -10.11 9.36
CA HIS A 121 31.31 -10.34 7.95
C HIS A 121 30.87 -9.17 7.06
N VAL A 122 31.78 -8.19 6.88
CA VAL A 122 31.51 -6.97 6.11
C VAL A 122 30.98 -7.21 4.69
N LEU A 123 31.46 -8.25 4.00
CA LEU A 123 31.01 -8.57 2.64
C LEU A 123 29.54 -9.02 2.61
N LEU A 124 29.10 -9.81 3.59
CA LEU A 124 27.71 -10.23 3.70
C LEU A 124 26.81 -9.05 4.07
N TRP A 125 27.25 -8.21 5.01
CA TRP A 125 26.52 -6.99 5.36
C TRP A 125 26.32 -6.07 4.16
N LEU A 126 27.40 -5.82 3.39
CA LEU A 126 27.35 -5.02 2.17
C LEU A 126 26.42 -5.64 1.12
N PHE A 127 26.47 -6.96 0.94
CA PHE A 127 25.59 -7.67 0.01
C PHE A 127 24.11 -7.41 0.33
N PHE A 128 23.67 -7.67 1.57
CA PHE A 128 22.28 -7.44 1.97
C PHE A 128 21.90 -5.95 1.93
N LEU A 129 22.82 -5.06 2.31
CA LEU A 129 22.59 -3.62 2.25
C LEU A 129 22.36 -3.17 0.79
N MET A 130 23.25 -3.55 -0.12
CA MET A 130 23.15 -3.19 -1.54
C MET A 130 21.90 -3.79 -2.17
N PHE A 131 21.56 -5.03 -1.82
CA PHE A 131 20.35 -5.69 -2.28
C PHE A 131 19.09 -4.90 -1.89
N HIS A 132 18.94 -4.58 -0.60
CA HIS A 132 17.82 -3.78 -0.11
C HIS A 132 17.82 -2.36 -0.68
N ALA A 133 19.00 -1.72 -0.78
CA ALA A 133 19.12 -0.37 -1.32
C ALA A 133 18.69 -0.32 -2.79
N LEU A 134 19.10 -1.30 -3.60
CA LEU A 134 18.70 -1.39 -5.00
C LEU A 134 17.18 -1.63 -5.13
N ALA A 135 16.62 -2.52 -4.32
CA ALA A 135 15.19 -2.80 -4.34
C ALA A 135 14.35 -1.58 -3.90
N TRP A 136 14.78 -0.83 -2.88
CA TRP A 136 14.17 0.45 -2.50
C TRP A 136 14.30 1.51 -3.59
N LEU A 137 15.45 1.59 -4.26
CA LEU A 137 15.64 2.51 -5.38
C LEU A 137 14.67 2.17 -6.53
N MET A 138 14.50 0.88 -6.85
CA MET A 138 13.53 0.45 -7.87
C MET A 138 12.09 0.82 -7.48
N LEU A 139 11.69 0.59 -6.21
CA LEU A 139 10.39 1.01 -5.70
C LEU A 139 10.20 2.54 -5.78
N ALA A 140 11.23 3.32 -5.44
CA ALA A 140 11.18 4.78 -5.55
C ALA A 140 11.04 5.24 -7.01
N LEU A 141 11.73 4.60 -7.94
CA LEU A 141 11.60 4.88 -9.38
C LEU A 141 10.18 4.55 -9.87
N GLU A 142 9.59 3.44 -9.43
CA GLU A 142 8.19 3.12 -9.74
C GLU A 142 7.23 4.20 -9.21
N LEU A 143 7.44 4.69 -7.98
CA LEU A 143 6.64 5.78 -7.41
C LEU A 143 6.73 7.08 -8.22
N VAL A 144 7.93 7.42 -8.74
CA VAL A 144 8.11 8.59 -9.61
C VAL A 144 7.39 8.39 -10.95
N LEU A 145 7.47 7.19 -11.53
CA LEU A 145 6.79 6.85 -12.79
C LEU A 145 5.26 6.91 -12.70
N VAL A 146 4.70 6.51 -11.56
CA VAL A 146 3.24 6.53 -11.29
C VAL A 146 2.72 7.93 -10.95
N ASP A 147 3.60 8.90 -10.73
CA ASP A 147 3.31 10.23 -10.17
C ASP A 147 2.93 10.18 -8.68
N LEU A 148 3.92 10.46 -7.83
CA LEU A 148 3.78 10.53 -6.37
C LEU A 148 2.71 11.53 -5.92
N GLY A 149 2.57 12.66 -6.61
CA GLY A 149 1.57 13.68 -6.28
C GLY A 149 0.15 13.19 -6.54
N GLU A 150 -0.03 12.39 -7.58
CA GLU A 150 -1.30 11.74 -7.88
C GLU A 150 -1.59 10.60 -6.90
N MET A 151 -0.58 9.81 -6.52
CA MET A 151 -0.72 8.72 -5.54
C MET A 151 -1.12 9.22 -4.15
N ILE A 152 -0.47 10.29 -3.65
CA ILE A 152 -0.78 10.90 -2.35
C ILE A 152 -2.13 11.65 -2.39
N GLY A 153 -2.50 12.21 -3.54
CA GLY A 153 -3.70 13.04 -3.70
C GLY A 153 -3.45 14.54 -3.68
N VAL A 154 -2.18 14.98 -3.62
CA VAL A 154 -1.79 16.40 -3.75
C VAL A 154 -2.27 16.97 -5.09
N SER A 155 -2.14 16.18 -6.17
CA SER A 155 -2.62 16.59 -7.49
C SER A 155 -4.12 16.93 -7.45
N GLN A 156 -4.95 16.16 -6.74
CA GLN A 156 -6.40 16.43 -6.65
C GLN A 156 -6.71 17.79 -6.01
N ILE A 157 -5.92 18.21 -5.02
CA ILE A 157 -6.04 19.51 -4.36
C ILE A 157 -5.58 20.66 -5.27
N VAL A 158 -4.49 20.48 -6.00
CA VAL A 158 -4.01 21.48 -6.98
C VAL A 158 -5.10 21.72 -8.03
N HIS A 159 -5.63 20.66 -8.64
CA HIS A 159 -6.64 20.75 -9.70
C HIS A 159 -7.94 21.40 -9.21
N TYR A 160 -8.37 21.11 -7.97
CA TYR A 160 -9.54 21.74 -7.36
C TYR A 160 -9.42 23.28 -7.30
N HIS A 161 -8.22 23.81 -7.11
CA HIS A 161 -8.00 25.25 -6.94
C HIS A 161 -7.63 26.01 -8.21
N THR A 162 -7.18 25.30 -9.25
CA THR A 162 -6.70 25.90 -10.51
C THR A 162 -7.66 25.70 -11.69
N SER A 163 -8.75 24.93 -11.53
CA SER A 163 -9.74 24.64 -12.59
C SER A 163 -9.14 24.02 -13.86
N LEU A 164 -7.89 23.56 -13.82
CA LEU A 164 -7.27 22.78 -14.87
C LEU A 164 -8.01 21.43 -14.94
N GLN A 165 -8.52 21.07 -16.12
CA GLN A 165 -9.08 19.74 -16.33
C GLN A 165 -8.00 18.69 -16.02
N PRO A 166 -8.34 17.58 -15.36
CA PRO A 166 -7.35 16.56 -15.05
C PRO A 166 -6.76 16.01 -16.36
N PRO A 167 -5.43 15.89 -16.52
CA PRO A 167 -4.81 15.24 -17.67
C PRO A 167 -4.95 13.70 -17.62
N LEU A 168 -6.09 13.22 -17.11
CA LEU A 168 -6.32 11.81 -16.76
C LEU A 168 -6.27 10.92 -18.01
N ALA A 169 -6.78 11.39 -19.15
CA ALA A 169 -6.93 10.55 -20.34
C ALA A 169 -5.59 10.20 -21.04
N GLU A 170 -4.61 11.11 -21.02
CA GLU A 170 -3.31 10.90 -21.69
C GLU A 170 -2.27 10.26 -20.77
N LYS A 171 -2.18 10.66 -19.48
CA LYS A 171 -1.29 10.01 -18.50
C LYS A 171 -1.66 8.55 -18.26
N MET A 172 -2.95 8.23 -18.18
CA MET A 172 -3.42 6.84 -18.02
C MET A 172 -3.02 5.94 -19.21
N LYS A 173 -2.83 6.47 -20.42
CA LYS A 173 -2.40 5.68 -21.59
C LYS A 173 -0.93 5.26 -21.52
N LEU A 174 -0.04 6.16 -21.12
CA LEU A 174 1.41 5.87 -21.00
C LEU A 174 1.69 4.91 -19.84
N VAL A 175 1.03 5.13 -18.68
CA VAL A 175 1.11 4.23 -17.52
C VAL A 175 0.55 2.83 -17.86
N LYS A 176 -0.59 2.75 -18.57
CA LYS A 176 -1.12 1.46 -19.05
C LYS A 176 -0.14 0.68 -19.92
N HIS A 177 0.64 1.36 -20.75
CA HIS A 177 1.57 0.70 -21.66
C HIS A 177 2.75 0.07 -20.92
N ILE A 178 3.35 0.78 -19.96
CA ILE A 178 4.46 0.27 -19.12
C ILE A 178 3.99 -0.84 -18.18
N TYR A 179 2.83 -0.68 -17.55
CA TYR A 179 2.23 -1.67 -16.63
C TYR A 179 1.59 -2.88 -17.33
N SER A 180 1.49 -2.89 -18.66
CA SER A 180 0.90 -4.02 -19.40
C SER A 180 1.77 -5.28 -19.40
N ARG A 181 3.08 -5.14 -19.14
CA ARG A 181 4.07 -6.23 -19.29
C ARG A 181 4.52 -6.84 -17.95
N MET A 182 4.45 -6.07 -16.87
CA MET A 182 4.53 -6.54 -15.48
C MET A 182 3.45 -5.79 -14.72
N ARG A 183 2.37 -6.47 -14.34
CA ARG A 183 1.20 -5.80 -13.75
C ARG A 183 1.50 -5.16 -12.39
N HIS A 184 2.42 -5.74 -11.61
CA HIS A 184 2.75 -5.26 -10.25
C HIS A 184 4.23 -5.51 -9.88
N PRO A 185 5.20 -4.85 -10.53
CA PRO A 185 6.62 -5.06 -10.25
C PRO A 185 7.00 -4.71 -8.80
N GLY A 186 6.43 -3.65 -8.22
CA GLY A 186 6.67 -3.29 -6.82
C GLY A 186 6.20 -4.32 -5.79
N VAL A 187 5.14 -5.09 -6.07
CA VAL A 187 4.65 -6.15 -5.17
C VAL A 187 5.63 -7.32 -5.13
N VAL A 188 6.17 -7.68 -6.30
CA VAL A 188 7.22 -8.71 -6.40
C VAL A 188 8.48 -8.25 -5.68
N LEU A 189 8.92 -7.01 -5.91
CA LEU A 189 10.08 -6.43 -5.22
C LEU A 189 9.91 -6.44 -3.71
N LEU A 190 8.79 -5.92 -3.19
CA LEU A 190 8.52 -5.89 -1.76
C LEU A 190 8.47 -7.31 -1.16
N THR A 191 7.86 -8.26 -1.88
CA THR A 191 7.84 -9.68 -1.45
C THR A 191 9.27 -10.21 -1.33
N ILE A 192 10.09 -10.06 -2.36
CA ILE A 192 11.48 -10.54 -2.33
C ILE A 192 12.26 -9.90 -1.17
N MET A 193 12.09 -8.61 -0.92
CA MET A 193 12.75 -7.90 0.18
C MET A 193 12.32 -8.38 1.58
N LEU A 194 11.07 -8.83 1.74
CA LEU A 194 10.60 -9.40 3.01
C LEU A 194 11.30 -10.73 3.33
N TRP A 195 11.66 -11.51 2.30
CA TRP A 195 12.23 -12.85 2.45
C TRP A 195 13.76 -12.86 2.39
N ILE A 196 14.40 -12.02 1.58
CA ILE A 196 15.86 -11.92 1.50
C ILE A 196 16.36 -11.01 2.61
N HIS A 197 16.58 -11.57 3.80
CA HIS A 197 17.09 -10.85 4.97
C HIS A 197 18.07 -11.73 5.77
N PRO A 198 19.16 -11.19 6.36
CA PRO A 198 20.15 -12.01 7.05
C PRO A 198 19.64 -12.67 8.34
N ILE A 199 18.63 -12.08 8.96
CA ILE A 199 18.07 -12.52 10.25
C ILE A 199 16.56 -12.68 10.10
N MET A 200 16.05 -13.91 10.19
CA MET A 200 14.61 -14.18 10.10
C MET A 200 14.09 -14.70 11.44
N THR A 201 13.77 -13.75 12.32
CA THR A 201 13.08 -14.01 13.59
C THR A 201 11.62 -14.40 13.36
N LEU A 202 10.97 -14.95 14.39
CA LEU A 202 9.57 -15.36 14.33
C LEU A 202 8.62 -14.20 14.00
N ASP A 203 8.86 -13.01 14.56
CA ASP A 203 8.09 -11.80 14.25
C ASP A 203 8.27 -11.38 12.78
N ARG A 204 9.51 -11.37 12.27
CA ARG A 204 9.77 -11.08 10.85
C ARG A 204 9.15 -12.12 9.92
N LEU A 205 9.17 -13.39 10.29
CA LEU A 205 8.53 -14.44 9.52
C LEU A 205 7.01 -14.23 9.47
N LEU A 206 6.39 -13.86 10.60
CA LEU A 206 4.98 -13.49 10.67
C LEU A 206 4.66 -12.31 9.75
N LEU A 207 5.46 -11.25 9.79
CA LEU A 207 5.35 -10.09 8.89
C LEU A 207 5.43 -10.52 7.42
N ALA A 208 6.48 -11.28 7.05
CA ALA A 208 6.74 -11.72 5.69
C ALA A 208 5.61 -12.60 5.16
N CYS A 209 5.20 -13.61 5.92
CA CYS A 209 4.11 -14.52 5.55
C CYS A 209 2.77 -13.78 5.40
N THR A 210 2.43 -12.92 6.36
CA THR A 210 1.13 -12.22 6.38
C THR A 210 1.02 -11.22 5.23
N LEU A 211 2.04 -10.38 5.02
CA LEU A 211 2.05 -9.43 3.92
C LEU A 211 2.12 -10.12 2.56
N THR A 212 2.91 -11.20 2.42
CA THR A 212 2.95 -12.00 1.19
C THR A 212 1.58 -12.60 0.86
N SER A 213 0.92 -13.20 1.85
CA SER A 213 -0.41 -13.80 1.70
C SER A 213 -1.45 -12.75 1.31
N TYR A 214 -1.41 -11.58 1.95
CA TYR A 214 -2.29 -10.45 1.63
C TYR A 214 -2.10 -9.97 0.18
N MET A 215 -0.84 -9.76 -0.25
CA MET A 215 -0.53 -9.34 -1.61
C MET A 215 -1.01 -10.35 -2.65
N ILE A 216 -0.71 -11.64 -2.45
CA ILE A 216 -1.17 -12.72 -3.34
C ILE A 216 -2.69 -12.74 -3.44
N GLY A 217 -3.39 -12.67 -2.29
CA GLY A 217 -4.85 -12.62 -2.24
C GLY A 217 -5.39 -11.44 -3.04
N ARG A 218 -4.89 -10.22 -2.77
CA ARG A 218 -5.40 -8.99 -3.39
C ARG A 218 -5.27 -9.00 -4.91
N HIS A 219 -4.14 -9.48 -5.44
CA HIS A 219 -3.90 -9.55 -6.88
C HIS A 219 -4.68 -10.69 -7.56
N SER A 220 -4.84 -11.83 -6.90
CA SER A 220 -5.61 -12.96 -7.45
C SER A 220 -7.09 -12.60 -7.66
N PHE A 221 -7.70 -11.85 -6.73
CA PHE A 221 -9.08 -11.38 -6.86
C PHE A 221 -9.25 -10.39 -8.02
N GLU A 222 -8.28 -9.51 -8.25
CA GLU A 222 -8.34 -8.49 -9.30
C GLU A 222 -8.29 -9.09 -10.71
N GLU A 223 -7.50 -10.15 -10.91
CA GLU A 223 -7.50 -10.87 -12.19
C GLU A 223 -8.84 -11.54 -12.51
N THR A 224 -9.51 -12.07 -11.49
CA THR A 224 -10.82 -12.74 -11.64
C THR A 224 -11.90 -11.73 -12.03
N GLN A 225 -11.93 -10.56 -11.38
CA GLN A 225 -12.87 -9.49 -11.69
C GLN A 225 -12.61 -8.87 -13.07
N TYR A 226 -11.34 -8.69 -13.46
CA TYR A 226 -11.00 -8.19 -14.79
C TYR A 226 -11.45 -9.14 -15.90
N ARG A 227 -11.18 -10.45 -15.75
CA ARG A 227 -11.62 -11.47 -16.72
C ARG A 227 -13.15 -11.55 -16.82
N PHE A 228 -13.84 -11.43 -15.70
CA PHE A 228 -15.32 -11.37 -15.68
C PHE A 228 -15.85 -10.13 -16.40
N ALA A 229 -15.30 -8.95 -16.12
CA ALA A 229 -15.70 -7.71 -16.77
C ALA A 229 -15.41 -7.74 -18.28
N GLU A 230 -14.22 -8.21 -18.67
CA GLU A 230 -13.84 -8.39 -20.08
C GLU A 230 -14.80 -9.35 -20.81
N HIS A 231 -15.17 -10.46 -20.18
CA HIS A 231 -16.14 -11.41 -20.73
C HIS A 231 -17.54 -10.80 -20.85
N TYR A 232 -18.02 -10.11 -19.80
CA TYR A 232 -19.30 -9.42 -19.80
C TYR A 232 -19.40 -8.38 -20.93
N PHE A 233 -18.37 -7.56 -21.14
CA PHE A 233 -18.36 -6.57 -22.21
C PHE A 233 -18.20 -7.20 -23.61
N LYS A 234 -17.41 -8.28 -23.77
CA LYS A 234 -17.32 -9.03 -25.03
C LYS A 234 -18.65 -9.67 -25.43
N VAL A 235 -19.43 -10.17 -24.48
CA VAL A 235 -20.77 -10.72 -24.72
C VAL A 235 -21.76 -9.60 -25.05
N LYS A 236 -21.67 -8.44 -24.38
CA LYS A 236 -22.55 -7.28 -24.62
C LYS A 236 -22.33 -6.62 -25.99
N VAL A 237 -21.08 -6.61 -26.49
CA VAL A 237 -20.75 -6.09 -27.83
C VAL A 237 -21.24 -7.02 -28.96
N LYS A 238 -21.41 -8.32 -28.70
CA LYS A 238 -21.95 -9.29 -29.66
C LYS A 238 -23.48 -9.36 -29.72
N ARG A 239 -24.21 -8.72 -28.80
CA ARG A 239 -25.68 -8.70 -28.84
C ARG A 239 -26.18 -7.41 -29.52
N PRO A 240 -27.00 -7.49 -30.59
CA PRO A 240 -27.61 -6.31 -31.19
C PRO A 240 -28.46 -5.58 -30.15
N LYS A 241 -28.47 -4.24 -30.24
CA LYS A 241 -29.08 -3.29 -29.29
C LYS A 241 -30.61 -3.45 -29.08
N SER A 242 -31.27 -4.44 -29.66
CA SER A 242 -32.73 -4.55 -29.68
C SER A 242 -33.37 -5.20 -28.44
N CYS A 243 -32.60 -5.71 -27.49
CA CYS A 243 -33.15 -6.37 -26.30
C CYS A 243 -32.62 -5.73 -25.00
N PHE A 244 -33.04 -4.49 -24.74
CA PHE A 244 -32.82 -3.80 -23.47
C PHE A 244 -34.12 -3.79 -22.65
N VAL A 245 -34.59 -4.97 -22.23
CA VAL A 245 -35.59 -5.07 -21.17
C VAL A 245 -35.22 -6.23 -20.25
N THR A 246 -35.10 -5.91 -18.96
CA THR A 246 -35.08 -6.79 -17.78
C THR A 246 -33.99 -7.86 -17.68
N SER A 247 -32.86 -7.52 -17.05
CA SER A 247 -31.91 -8.52 -16.51
C SER A 247 -31.60 -8.36 -15.02
N TYR A 248 -32.40 -7.58 -14.28
CA TYR A 248 -32.24 -7.43 -12.82
C TYR A 248 -33.13 -8.38 -12.00
N GLN A 249 -33.98 -9.20 -12.63
CA GLN A 249 -34.89 -10.13 -11.95
C GLN A 249 -34.47 -11.61 -11.97
N LEU A 250 -33.37 -11.99 -12.63
CA LEU A 250 -32.95 -13.40 -12.75
C LEU A 250 -31.85 -13.83 -11.77
N TYR A 251 -31.65 -13.10 -10.66
CA TYR A 251 -30.62 -13.46 -9.66
C TYR A 251 -31.18 -13.59 -8.23
N GLN A 252 -32.49 -13.79 -8.09
CA GLN A 252 -33.11 -14.15 -6.80
C GLN A 252 -33.72 -15.55 -6.76
N GLU A 253 -33.69 -16.30 -7.86
CA GLU A 253 -34.04 -17.72 -7.87
C GLU A 253 -32.93 -18.46 -8.63
N ASP A 254 -31.89 -18.87 -7.90
CA ASP A 254 -31.05 -20.05 -8.12
C ASP A 254 -29.94 -20.11 -7.05
#